data_AF-A0A0Q5DYY0-F1
#
_entry.id   AF-A0A0Q5DYY0-F1
#
_cell.length_a   1.000
_cell.length_b   1.000
_cell.length_c   1.000
_cell.angle_alpha   90.00
_cell.angle_beta   90.00
_cell.angle_gamma   90.00
#
_symmetry.space_group_name_H-M   'P 1'
#
loop_
_entity.id
_entity.type
_entity.pdbx_description
1 polymer ?
#
loop_
_entity_poly.entity_id
_entity_poly.type
_entity_poly.pdbx_seq_one_letter_code
_entity_poly.pdbx_strand_id
1 'polypeptide(L)'
;MLRPSLLFLTLVLSTAWLPAHAADKTERRCGWFEKPSLGNITLTDRDGTWEIARQGGHQARGELPLFADDQWIRNNGHYGYSCACVTASVDVANRRLDNLTQATARPLAACRNDAALHEPANPQAAAPMTLRALKTYQTDGFSFRYPHGWKVTRENQCLKLDEPSMANNEEYTLSLCLQHGTLEQAADSLIFSLEDGVWMRNAGMDEPSPVDVIQGPGWKGLLTTQTCGVGDPETGFHAAGGTCLMAIVYTDSTQLLFETVGYYQNFETIGAIIRSVRFDAGQ
;
A
#
# COMPACT_ATOMS: atom_id res chain seq x y z
N MET A 1 -13.79 92.49 29.10
CA MET A 1 -12.80 91.60 29.74
C MET A 1 -13.15 90.16 29.36
N LEU A 2 -12.17 89.43 28.82
CA LEU A 2 -12.28 88.09 28.22
C LEU A 2 -12.73 87.00 29.21
N ARG A 3 -13.52 86.04 28.71
CA ARG A 3 -13.20 84.59 28.72
C ARG A 3 -14.29 83.77 28.00
N PRO A 4 -14.01 83.12 26.87
CA PRO A 4 -14.88 82.10 26.31
C PRO A 4 -14.52 80.73 26.90
N SER A 5 -15.47 80.07 27.55
CA SER A 5 -15.32 78.67 27.99
C SER A 5 -15.54 77.73 26.80
N LEU A 6 -14.47 77.05 26.36
CA LEU A 6 -14.55 75.97 25.38
C LEU A 6 -15.18 74.72 26.02
N LEU A 7 -16.37 74.34 25.56
CA LEU A 7 -16.94 73.00 25.74
C LEU A 7 -16.30 72.07 24.70
N PHE A 8 -15.37 71.22 25.15
CA PHE A 8 -14.85 70.11 24.34
C PHE A 8 -15.82 68.92 24.44
N LEU A 9 -16.57 68.67 23.37
CA LEU A 9 -17.35 67.43 23.20
C LEU A 9 -16.41 66.35 22.65
N THR A 10 -15.93 65.45 23.51
CA THR A 10 -15.11 64.30 23.10
C THR A 10 -15.99 63.20 22.53
N LEU A 11 -15.99 63.07 21.20
CA LEU A 11 -16.60 61.95 20.48
C LEU A 11 -15.72 60.70 20.65
N VAL A 12 -16.14 59.77 21.50
CA VAL A 12 -15.49 58.46 21.65
C VAL A 12 -15.85 57.60 20.44
N LEU A 13 -14.94 57.51 19.48
CA LEU A 13 -15.08 56.65 18.30
C LEU A 13 -14.70 55.22 18.69
N SER A 14 -15.69 54.43 19.11
CA SER A 14 -15.53 53.00 19.39
C SER A 14 -15.25 52.24 18.09
N THR A 15 -13.98 52.03 17.75
CA THR A 15 -13.59 51.15 16.65
C THR A 15 -13.88 49.71 17.04
N ALA A 16 -15.01 49.17 16.56
CA ALA A 16 -15.28 47.74 16.62
C ALA A 16 -14.24 47.02 15.74
N TRP A 17 -13.26 46.37 16.39
CA TRP A 17 -12.35 45.45 15.72
C TRP A 17 -13.13 44.16 15.42
N LEU A 18 -13.66 44.06 14.21
CA LEU A 18 -14.12 42.77 13.69
C LEU A 18 -12.87 41.93 13.38
N PRO A 19 -12.76 40.69 13.89
CA PRO A 19 -11.70 39.79 13.45
C PRO A 19 -11.89 39.52 11.95
N ALA A 20 -10.96 40.03 11.14
CA ALA A 20 -10.85 39.64 9.75
C ALA A 20 -10.52 38.14 9.73
N HIS A 21 -11.52 37.31 9.46
CA HIS A 21 -11.29 35.92 9.11
C HIS A 21 -10.55 35.97 7.77
N ALA A 22 -9.24 35.78 7.80
CA ALA A 22 -8.47 35.58 6.58
C ALA A 22 -9.14 34.40 5.86
N ALA A 23 -9.67 34.65 4.66
CA ALA A 23 -10.20 33.58 3.85
C ALA A 23 -9.05 32.60 3.57
N ASP A 24 -9.22 31.33 3.94
CA ASP A 24 -8.22 30.31 3.64
C ASP A 24 -7.97 30.29 2.14
N LYS A 25 -6.72 30.55 1.75
CA LYS A 25 -6.35 30.62 0.35
C LYS A 25 -6.57 29.25 -0.26
N THR A 26 -7.47 29.18 -1.22
CA THR A 26 -7.71 27.96 -2.00
C THR A 26 -6.71 27.90 -3.14
N GLU A 27 -6.01 26.79 -3.27
CA GLU A 27 -5.03 26.58 -4.32
C GLU A 27 -5.22 25.23 -5.00
N ARG A 28 -4.91 25.19 -6.29
CA ARG A 28 -4.83 23.95 -7.05
C ARG A 28 -3.38 23.48 -7.07
N ARG A 29 -3.15 22.28 -6.52
CA ARG A 29 -1.85 21.62 -6.43
C ARG A 29 -1.89 20.31 -7.18
N CYS A 30 -0.85 20.03 -7.95
CA CYS A 30 -0.74 18.82 -8.76
C CYS A 30 0.61 18.19 -8.53
N GLY A 31 0.63 16.87 -8.29
CA GLY A 31 1.84 16.17 -7.96
C GLY A 31 1.60 14.71 -7.60
N TRP A 32 2.60 14.11 -6.96
CA TRP A 32 2.55 12.74 -6.50
C TRP A 32 1.64 12.64 -5.28
N PHE A 33 0.52 11.96 -5.44
CA PHE A 33 -0.40 11.62 -4.37
C PHE A 33 0.02 10.28 -3.81
N GLU A 34 0.39 10.27 -2.53
CA GLU A 34 0.94 9.09 -1.86
C GLU A 34 0.03 8.72 -0.69
N LYS A 35 -0.35 7.44 -0.63
CA LYS A 35 -1.03 6.86 0.53
C LYS A 35 -0.16 5.70 1.01
N PRO A 36 0.90 5.96 1.79
CA PRO A 36 1.89 4.93 2.17
C PRO A 36 1.38 3.92 3.21
N SER A 37 0.37 4.30 4.00
CA SER A 37 -0.27 3.47 5.01
C SER A 37 -1.67 3.97 5.35
N LEU A 38 -2.37 3.25 6.23
CA LEU A 38 -3.73 3.62 6.63
C LEU A 38 -3.75 5.01 7.29
N GLY A 39 -4.68 5.86 6.84
CA GLY A 39 -4.88 7.19 7.42
C GLY A 39 -3.75 8.21 7.17
N ASN A 40 -2.71 7.86 6.42
CA ASN A 40 -1.62 8.75 6.04
C ASN A 40 -1.69 9.05 4.54
N ILE A 41 -1.81 10.33 4.18
CA ILE A 41 -1.96 10.78 2.79
C ILE A 41 -1.19 12.07 2.61
N THR A 42 -0.36 12.13 1.56
CA THR A 42 0.38 13.32 1.16
C THR A 42 0.22 13.62 -0.32
N LEU A 43 0.44 14.89 -0.68
CA LEU A 43 0.62 15.33 -2.06
C LEU A 43 1.96 16.05 -2.17
N THR A 44 2.89 15.53 -2.97
CA THR A 44 4.18 16.16 -3.23
C THR A 44 4.15 16.86 -4.58
N ASP A 45 4.19 18.20 -4.57
CA ASP A 45 4.27 19.03 -5.77
C ASP A 45 5.61 19.80 -5.83
N ARG A 46 5.75 20.73 -6.78
CA ARG A 46 6.98 21.53 -6.95
C ARG A 46 7.36 22.38 -5.74
N ASP A 47 6.40 22.68 -4.86
CA ASP A 47 6.62 23.50 -3.66
C ASP A 47 6.93 22.64 -2.42
N GLY A 48 6.90 21.31 -2.58
CA GLY A 48 7.18 20.32 -1.54
C GLY A 48 5.99 19.43 -1.22
N THR A 49 6.10 18.73 -0.08
CA THR A 49 5.09 17.79 0.40
C THR A 49 4.04 18.47 1.25
N TRP A 50 2.78 18.14 0.99
CA TRP A 50 1.61 18.62 1.70
C TRP A 50 0.88 17.46 2.38
N GLU A 51 0.61 17.59 3.68
CA GLU A 51 -0.18 16.64 4.46
C GLU A 51 -1.67 16.81 4.16
N ILE A 52 -2.32 15.73 3.71
CA ILE A 52 -3.78 15.65 3.54
C ILE A 52 -4.38 14.88 4.73
N ALA A 53 -3.72 13.82 5.17
CA ALA A 53 -4.16 13.03 6.31
C ALA A 53 -2.96 12.47 7.08
N ARG A 54 -3.11 12.39 8.40
CA ARG A 54 -2.19 11.70 9.32
C ARG A 54 -2.98 10.82 10.28
N GLN A 55 -2.55 9.57 10.42
CA GLN A 55 -3.18 8.62 11.34
C GLN A 55 -3.22 9.19 12.76
N GLY A 56 -4.41 9.17 13.38
CA GLY A 56 -4.63 9.70 14.73
C GLY A 56 -4.52 11.22 14.86
N GLY A 57 -4.48 11.96 13.73
CA GLY A 57 -4.27 13.39 13.71
C GLY A 57 -5.08 14.11 12.63
N HIS A 58 -4.43 15.04 11.93
CA HIS A 58 -5.05 15.87 10.89
C HIS A 58 -5.75 15.03 9.83
N GLN A 59 -6.96 15.43 9.43
CA GLN A 59 -7.73 14.80 8.37
C GLN A 59 -8.41 15.90 7.56
N ALA A 60 -8.05 16.01 6.29
CA ALA A 60 -8.69 16.93 5.38
C ALA A 60 -10.15 16.50 5.09
N ARG A 61 -11.02 17.49 4.93
CA ARG A 61 -12.42 17.32 4.50
C ARG A 61 -12.50 17.27 2.98
N GLY A 62 -13.44 16.48 2.45
CA GLY A 62 -13.68 16.35 1.01
C GLY A 62 -13.29 14.99 0.46
N GLU A 63 -13.56 14.78 -0.82
CA GLU A 63 -13.30 13.50 -1.48
C GLU A 63 -11.86 13.40 -1.99
N LEU A 64 -11.30 12.20 -1.90
CA LEU A 64 -10.00 11.85 -2.45
C LEU A 64 -10.13 11.47 -3.94
N PRO A 65 -9.05 11.58 -4.72
CA PRO A 65 -9.07 11.15 -6.12
C PRO A 65 -9.29 9.64 -6.24
N LEU A 66 -10.13 9.24 -7.19
CA LEU A 66 -10.32 7.84 -7.57
C LEU A 66 -9.35 7.49 -8.71
N PHE A 67 -8.61 6.39 -8.56
CA PHE A 67 -7.60 5.93 -9.51
C PHE A 67 -8.03 4.64 -10.19
N ALA A 68 -7.75 4.51 -11.49
CA ALA A 68 -7.81 3.22 -12.16
C ALA A 68 -6.61 2.36 -11.73
N ASP A 69 -6.77 1.03 -11.77
CA ASP A 69 -5.76 0.08 -11.29
C ASP A 69 -4.40 0.24 -12.00
N ASP A 70 -4.41 0.56 -13.29
CA ASP A 70 -3.19 0.78 -14.10
C ASP A 70 -2.53 2.15 -13.86
N GLN A 71 -3.22 3.05 -13.16
CA GLN A 71 -2.71 4.36 -12.77
C GLN A 71 -2.32 4.44 -11.29
N TRP A 72 -2.51 3.37 -10.50
CA TRP A 72 -2.08 3.29 -9.11
C TRP A 72 -0.84 2.40 -8.99
N ILE A 73 0.31 3.00 -8.66
CA ILE A 73 1.54 2.24 -8.45
C ILE A 73 1.55 1.75 -7.00
N ARG A 74 1.37 0.44 -6.83
CA ARG A 74 1.51 -0.21 -5.53
C ARG A 74 2.98 -0.25 -5.14
N ASN A 75 3.27 0.24 -3.94
CA ASN A 75 4.61 0.16 -3.34
C ASN A 75 4.59 -0.36 -1.90
N ASN A 76 3.40 -0.66 -1.34
CA ASN A 76 3.21 -1.31 -0.04
C ASN A 76 1.80 -1.99 0.02
N GLY A 77 1.61 -3.17 -0.56
CA GLY A 77 0.29 -3.83 -0.54
C GLY A 77 -0.79 -3.07 -1.31
N HIS A 78 -1.91 -2.72 -0.67
CA HIS A 78 -2.93 -1.85 -1.29
C HIS A 78 -2.53 -0.37 -1.34
N TYR A 79 -1.49 0.01 -0.59
CA TYR A 79 -0.91 1.35 -0.56
C TYR A 79 -0.01 1.59 -1.76
N GLY A 80 0.27 2.87 -2.01
CA GLY A 80 0.89 3.26 -3.26
C GLY A 80 0.88 4.75 -3.49
N TYR A 81 1.16 5.08 -4.74
CA TYR A 81 1.11 6.45 -5.22
C TYR A 81 0.56 6.52 -6.63
N SER A 82 0.07 7.71 -6.97
CA SER A 82 -0.35 8.05 -8.32
C SER A 82 -0.17 9.55 -8.56
N CYS A 83 -0.45 10.00 -9.77
CA CYS A 83 -0.44 11.41 -10.11
C CYS A 83 -1.84 11.99 -9.91
N ALA A 84 -1.97 13.11 -9.20
CA ALA A 84 -3.26 13.75 -8.99
C ALA A 84 -3.17 15.27 -8.98
N CYS A 85 -4.33 15.91 -9.11
CA CYS A 85 -4.51 17.33 -8.79
C CYS A 85 -5.59 17.50 -7.74
N VAL A 86 -5.30 18.30 -6.72
CA VAL A 86 -6.19 18.62 -5.61
C VAL A 86 -6.37 20.13 -5.55
N THR A 87 -7.60 20.59 -5.36
CA THR A 87 -7.94 21.99 -5.10
C THR A 87 -8.43 22.11 -3.67
N ALA A 88 -7.68 22.79 -2.81
CA ALA A 88 -7.97 22.84 -1.39
C ALA A 88 -7.57 24.16 -0.72
N SER A 89 -8.14 24.44 0.44
CA SER A 89 -7.60 25.40 1.41
C SER A 89 -6.20 24.98 1.84
N VAL A 90 -5.23 25.90 1.79
CA VAL A 90 -3.82 25.62 2.08
C VAL A 90 -3.37 26.28 3.38
N ASP A 91 -2.90 25.48 4.33
CA ASP A 91 -2.17 25.92 5.50
C ASP A 91 -0.66 25.80 5.22
N VAL A 92 -0.07 26.92 4.82
CA VAL A 92 1.37 26.99 4.49
C VAL A 92 2.24 26.80 5.73
N ALA A 93 1.78 27.24 6.91
CA ALA A 93 2.57 27.17 8.13
C ALA A 93 2.77 25.73 8.59
N ASN A 94 1.72 24.90 8.46
CA ASN A 94 1.75 23.49 8.84
C ASN A 94 1.95 22.53 7.66
N ARG A 95 2.09 23.05 6.43
CA ARG A 95 2.18 22.26 5.18
C ARG A 95 0.99 21.32 5.00
N ARG A 96 -0.23 21.82 5.17
CA ARG A 96 -1.47 21.03 5.08
C ARG A 96 -2.42 21.48 3.99
N LEU A 97 -3.18 20.52 3.49
CA LEU A 97 -4.40 20.75 2.72
C LEU A 97 -5.59 20.36 3.59
N ASP A 98 -6.60 21.22 3.68
CA ASP A 98 -7.70 21.03 4.64
C ASP A 98 -9.05 20.76 3.97
N ASN A 99 -9.53 21.67 3.11
CA ASN A 99 -10.86 21.55 2.50
C ASN A 99 -10.72 21.23 1.01
N LEU A 100 -10.66 19.95 0.67
CA LEU A 100 -10.57 19.47 -0.70
C LEU A 100 -11.91 19.69 -1.40
N THR A 101 -11.97 20.73 -2.22
CA THR A 101 -13.15 21.06 -3.03
C THR A 101 -13.20 20.30 -4.34
N GLN A 102 -12.03 19.86 -4.83
CA GLN A 102 -11.91 19.02 -6.00
C GLN A 102 -10.66 18.17 -5.91
N ALA A 103 -10.77 16.86 -6.16
CA ALA A 103 -9.65 15.96 -6.36
C ALA A 103 -9.83 15.18 -7.66
N THR A 104 -8.77 15.05 -8.45
CA THR A 104 -8.85 14.37 -9.74
C THR A 104 -7.56 13.63 -10.03
N ALA A 105 -7.68 12.34 -10.35
CA ALA A 105 -6.58 11.54 -10.85
C ALA A 105 -6.04 12.09 -12.17
N ARG A 106 -4.74 11.91 -12.40
CA ARG A 106 -4.03 12.27 -13.62
C ARG A 106 -3.26 11.04 -14.10
N PRO A 107 -3.01 10.93 -15.42
CA PRO A 107 -2.12 9.89 -15.92
C PRO A 107 -0.76 9.97 -15.23
N LEU A 108 -0.15 8.85 -14.87
CA LEU A 108 1.18 8.80 -14.25
C LEU A 108 2.24 9.58 -15.04
N ALA A 109 2.13 9.55 -16.37
CA ALA A 109 2.98 10.30 -17.27
C ALA A 109 3.00 11.81 -16.99
N ALA A 110 1.91 12.39 -16.47
CA ALA A 110 1.87 13.81 -16.15
C ALA A 110 2.88 14.19 -15.04
N CYS A 111 3.02 13.35 -14.01
CA CYS A 111 3.99 13.59 -12.95
C CYS A 111 5.40 13.12 -13.34
N ARG A 112 5.54 12.03 -14.10
CA ARG A 112 6.84 11.57 -14.62
C ARG A 112 7.50 12.56 -15.58
N ASN A 113 6.70 13.32 -16.32
CA ASN A 113 7.20 14.31 -17.28
C ASN A 113 7.43 15.69 -16.63
N ASP A 114 7.07 15.89 -15.36
CA ASP A 114 7.34 17.14 -14.65
C ASP A 114 8.73 17.08 -14.00
N ALA A 115 9.66 17.87 -14.53
CA ALA A 115 11.05 17.89 -14.07
C ALA A 115 11.24 18.40 -12.63
N ALA A 116 10.22 19.07 -12.05
CA ALA A 116 10.26 19.48 -10.65
C ALA A 116 9.90 18.34 -9.68
N LEU A 117 9.35 17.24 -10.19
CA LEU A 117 8.88 16.12 -9.39
C LEU A 117 9.85 14.94 -9.47
N HIS A 118 10.01 14.27 -8.34
CA HIS A 118 10.72 13.00 -8.25
C HIS A 118 9.68 11.91 -8.00
N GLU A 119 9.67 10.88 -8.86
CA GLU A 119 8.77 9.75 -8.67
C GLU A 119 9.07 9.08 -7.31
N PRO A 120 8.06 8.84 -6.46
CA PRO A 120 8.25 8.18 -5.18
C PRO A 120 8.97 6.85 -5.36
N ALA A 121 9.83 6.52 -4.41
CA ALA A 121 10.52 5.25 -4.41
C ALA A 121 9.48 4.12 -4.47
N ASN A 122 9.68 3.20 -5.40
CA ASN A 122 8.97 1.95 -5.43
C ASN A 122 9.96 0.80 -5.22
N PRO A 123 10.25 0.42 -3.97
CA PRO A 123 11.09 -0.75 -3.69
C PRO A 123 10.51 -2.05 -4.28
N GLN A 124 9.21 -2.08 -4.57
CA GLN A 124 8.53 -3.21 -5.22
C GLN A 124 8.68 -3.20 -6.74
N ALA A 125 9.09 -2.08 -7.35
CA ALA A 125 9.53 -2.03 -8.74
C ALA A 125 10.95 -2.60 -8.84
N ALA A 126 11.11 -3.86 -8.45
CA ALA A 126 12.28 -4.60 -8.89
C ALA A 126 12.30 -4.62 -10.42
N ALA A 127 13.48 -4.45 -11.01
CA ALA A 127 13.63 -4.68 -12.44
C ALA A 127 13.03 -6.05 -12.79
N PRO A 128 12.26 -6.19 -13.89
CA PRO A 128 11.61 -7.44 -14.23
C PRO A 128 12.66 -8.53 -14.23
N MET A 129 12.52 -9.47 -13.29
CA MET A 129 13.50 -10.53 -13.12
C MET A 129 13.56 -11.30 -14.44
N THR A 130 14.70 -11.21 -15.13
CA THR A 130 14.82 -11.96 -16.39
C THR A 130 14.68 -13.44 -16.05
N LEU A 131 13.76 -14.13 -16.74
CA LEU A 131 13.51 -15.56 -16.53
C LEU A 131 14.79 -16.42 -16.61
N ARG A 132 15.87 -15.90 -17.18
CA ARG A 132 17.18 -16.55 -17.26
C ARG A 132 17.90 -16.69 -15.91
N ALA A 133 17.53 -15.92 -14.89
CA ALA A 133 18.12 -15.97 -13.55
C ALA A 133 17.36 -16.90 -12.58
N LEU A 134 16.35 -17.64 -13.07
CA LEU A 134 15.52 -18.51 -12.24
C LEU A 134 16.02 -19.96 -12.27
N LYS A 135 16.11 -20.57 -11.10
CA LYS A 135 16.29 -22.01 -10.89
C LYS A 135 14.94 -22.70 -10.76
N THR A 136 14.82 -23.93 -11.23
CA THR A 136 13.61 -24.74 -11.06
C THR A 136 13.71 -25.59 -9.80
N TYR A 137 12.67 -25.55 -8.98
CA TYR A 137 12.38 -26.53 -7.96
C TYR A 137 11.41 -27.57 -8.53
N GLN A 138 11.70 -28.85 -8.32
CA GLN A 138 10.86 -29.94 -8.78
C GLN A 138 10.77 -31.02 -7.70
N THR A 139 9.56 -31.49 -7.45
CA THR A 139 9.25 -32.64 -6.60
C THR A 139 8.14 -33.45 -7.26
N ASP A 140 7.85 -34.63 -6.73
CA ASP A 140 6.66 -35.38 -7.14
C ASP A 140 5.41 -34.55 -6.85
N GLY A 141 4.63 -34.25 -7.89
CA GLY A 141 3.35 -33.56 -7.80
C GLY A 141 3.37 -32.11 -8.26
N PHE A 142 4.48 -31.37 -8.14
CA PHE A 142 4.56 -29.99 -8.61
C PHE A 142 5.99 -29.49 -8.85
N SER A 143 6.09 -28.42 -9.62
CA SER A 143 7.31 -27.66 -9.84
C SER A 143 7.04 -26.15 -9.83
N PHE A 144 8.06 -25.37 -9.54
CA PHE A 144 8.03 -23.91 -9.65
C PHE A 144 9.44 -23.38 -9.92
N ARG A 145 9.54 -22.11 -10.28
CA ARG A 145 10.78 -21.41 -10.58
C ARG A 145 11.00 -20.32 -9.56
N TYR A 146 12.24 -20.15 -9.11
CA TYR A 146 12.62 -19.20 -8.07
C TYR A 146 14.01 -18.61 -8.34
N PRO A 147 14.36 -17.46 -7.74
CA PRO A 147 15.64 -16.81 -8.02
C PRO A 147 16.83 -17.70 -7.63
N HIS A 148 17.82 -17.84 -8.52
CA HIS A 148 18.95 -18.78 -8.32
C HIS A 148 19.70 -18.60 -6.99
N GLY A 149 19.76 -17.36 -6.46
CA GLY A 149 20.45 -17.05 -5.21
C GLY A 149 19.68 -17.39 -3.93
N TRP A 150 18.39 -17.72 -4.03
CA TRP A 150 17.57 -17.98 -2.84
C TRP A 150 17.82 -19.37 -2.27
N LYS A 151 17.85 -19.45 -0.95
CA LYS A 151 18.01 -20.72 -0.23
C LYS A 151 16.63 -21.36 -0.08
N VAL A 152 16.50 -22.59 -0.55
CA VAL A 152 15.28 -23.39 -0.35
C VAL A 152 15.57 -24.44 0.71
N THR A 153 14.83 -24.41 1.82
CA THR A 153 14.90 -25.41 2.87
C THR A 153 13.54 -26.10 3.03
N ARG A 154 13.54 -27.38 3.38
CA ARG A 154 12.31 -28.12 3.66
C ARG A 154 12.12 -28.22 5.17
N GLU A 155 10.94 -27.84 5.63
CA GLU A 155 10.51 -27.97 7.02
C GLU A 155 9.13 -28.60 7.05
N ASN A 156 9.06 -29.87 7.45
CA ASN A 156 7.85 -30.69 7.39
C ASN A 156 7.24 -30.71 5.97
N GLN A 157 5.95 -30.36 5.85
CA GLN A 157 5.20 -30.25 4.59
C GLN A 157 5.39 -28.90 3.86
N CYS A 158 6.26 -28.04 4.39
CA CYS A 158 6.51 -26.72 3.86
C CYS A 158 7.94 -26.58 3.31
N LEU A 159 8.08 -25.67 2.36
CA LEU A 159 9.35 -25.16 1.85
C LEU A 159 9.50 -23.73 2.34
N LYS A 160 10.68 -23.39 2.83
CA LYS A 160 11.08 -22.02 3.16
C LYS A 160 12.06 -21.53 2.11
N LEU A 161 11.77 -20.37 1.54
CA LEU A 161 12.56 -19.71 0.53
C LEU A 161 13.09 -18.39 1.11
N ASP A 162 14.39 -18.34 1.36
CA ASP A 162 15.06 -17.20 1.98
C ASP A 162 15.91 -16.44 0.94
N GLU A 163 15.79 -15.11 0.93
CA GLU A 163 16.60 -14.24 0.08
C GLU A 163 18.01 -14.02 0.70
N PRO A 164 19.09 -14.08 -0.09
CA PRO A 164 20.45 -13.94 0.42
C PRO A 164 20.87 -12.50 0.77
N SER A 165 20.21 -11.48 0.21
CA SER A 165 20.60 -10.06 0.29
C SER A 165 19.74 -9.26 1.25
N MET A 166 19.53 -9.82 2.44
CA MET A 166 18.75 -9.20 3.49
C MET A 166 19.53 -8.05 4.13
N ALA A 167 18.89 -6.89 4.32
CA ALA A 167 19.44 -5.88 5.21
C ALA A 167 19.45 -6.44 6.65
N ASN A 168 20.40 -6.00 7.49
CA ASN A 168 20.45 -6.44 8.88
C ASN A 168 19.10 -6.16 9.56
N ASN A 169 18.57 -7.16 10.28
CA ASN A 169 17.29 -7.15 11.02
C ASN A 169 16.00 -7.33 10.20
N GLU A 170 16.08 -7.54 8.89
CA GLU A 170 14.91 -8.00 8.13
C GLU A 170 14.84 -9.52 8.22
N GLU A 171 13.71 -10.08 8.67
CA GLU A 171 13.32 -11.47 8.39
C GLU A 171 12.59 -11.47 7.04
N TYR A 172 12.84 -12.50 6.23
CA TYR A 172 12.15 -12.73 4.98
C TYR A 172 12.21 -14.21 4.68
N THR A 173 11.03 -14.80 4.74
CA THR A 173 10.86 -16.18 4.34
C THR A 173 9.55 -16.26 3.59
N LEU A 174 9.62 -16.66 2.32
CA LEU A 174 8.45 -17.19 1.64
C LEU A 174 8.27 -18.64 2.09
N SER A 175 7.17 -18.91 2.77
CA SER A 175 6.72 -20.26 3.08
C SER A 175 5.80 -20.76 1.98
N LEU A 176 6.03 -21.98 1.50
CA LEU A 176 5.20 -22.71 0.54
C LEU A 176 4.83 -24.05 1.16
N CYS A 177 3.58 -24.22 1.57
CA CYS A 177 3.10 -25.45 2.19
C CYS A 177 2.21 -26.24 1.24
N LEU A 178 2.46 -27.55 1.12
CA LEU A 178 1.60 -28.46 0.37
C LEU A 178 0.46 -28.95 1.28
N GLN A 179 -0.76 -28.84 0.79
CA GLN A 179 -1.96 -29.39 1.41
C GLN A 179 -2.72 -30.22 0.39
N HIS A 180 -3.29 -31.34 0.85
CA HIS A 180 -4.23 -32.15 0.07
C HIS A 180 -5.63 -31.97 0.67
N GLY A 181 -6.63 -31.78 -0.16
CA GLY A 181 -7.98 -31.53 0.29
C GLY A 181 -8.75 -30.61 -0.65
N THR A 182 -9.62 -29.81 -0.06
CA THR A 182 -10.53 -28.89 -0.77
C THR A 182 -9.99 -27.46 -0.75
N LEU A 183 -10.47 -26.63 -1.68
CA LEU A 183 -10.17 -25.19 -1.67
C LEU A 183 -10.62 -24.55 -0.35
N GLU A 184 -11.76 -24.96 0.18
CA GLU A 184 -12.34 -24.42 1.42
C GLU A 184 -11.39 -24.65 2.61
N GLN A 185 -10.81 -25.84 2.73
CA GLN A 185 -9.84 -26.14 3.81
C GLN A 185 -8.54 -25.34 3.67
N ALA A 186 -8.09 -25.08 2.45
CA ALA A 186 -6.93 -24.22 2.22
C ALA A 186 -7.26 -22.75 2.48
N ALA A 187 -8.45 -22.30 2.09
CA ALA A 187 -8.98 -20.96 2.34
C ALA A 187 -9.07 -20.67 3.83
N ASP A 188 -9.65 -21.59 4.62
CA ASP A 188 -9.71 -21.49 6.08
C ASP A 188 -8.31 -21.33 6.70
N SER A 189 -7.32 -22.06 6.18
CA SER A 189 -5.93 -21.99 6.67
C SER A 189 -5.29 -20.62 6.47
N LEU A 190 -5.67 -19.92 5.40
CA LEU A 190 -5.25 -18.54 5.15
C LEU A 190 -6.29 -17.50 5.57
N ILE A 191 -7.36 -17.88 6.28
CA ILE A 191 -8.45 -16.99 6.72
C ILE A 191 -9.04 -16.21 5.53
N PHE A 192 -9.33 -16.95 4.46
CA PHE A 192 -10.10 -16.49 3.30
C PHE A 192 -11.54 -16.97 3.43
N SER A 193 -12.51 -16.08 3.25
CA SER A 193 -13.94 -16.38 3.25
C SER A 193 -14.56 -15.99 1.92
N LEU A 194 -15.60 -16.70 1.48
CA LEU A 194 -16.38 -16.30 0.31
C LEU A 194 -17.63 -15.55 0.78
N GLU A 195 -17.72 -14.27 0.46
CA GLU A 195 -18.79 -13.37 0.87
C GLU A 195 -19.43 -12.74 -0.37
N ASP A 196 -20.74 -12.97 -0.57
CA ASP A 196 -21.48 -12.48 -1.73
C ASP A 196 -20.82 -12.80 -3.10
N GLY A 197 -20.13 -13.95 -3.18
CA GLY A 197 -19.42 -14.41 -4.38
C GLY A 197 -18.03 -13.78 -4.59
N VAL A 198 -17.56 -12.97 -3.65
CA VAL A 198 -16.21 -12.37 -3.64
C VAL A 198 -15.38 -13.02 -2.53
N TRP A 199 -14.17 -13.47 -2.86
CA TRP A 199 -13.25 -13.93 -1.83
C TRP A 199 -12.72 -12.74 -1.04
N MET A 200 -12.82 -12.82 0.28
CA MET A 200 -12.40 -11.82 1.24
C MET A 200 -11.35 -12.41 2.15
N ARG A 201 -10.43 -11.56 2.63
CA ARG A 201 -9.47 -11.90 3.66
C ARG A 201 -9.79 -11.13 4.94
N ASN A 202 -10.04 -11.89 5.99
CA ASN A 202 -10.51 -11.36 7.28
C ASN A 202 -9.49 -11.63 8.40
N ALA A 203 -8.25 -11.13 8.27
CA ALA A 203 -7.24 -11.31 9.30
C ALA A 203 -6.47 -10.03 9.63
N GLY A 204 -5.84 -10.02 10.80
CA GLY A 204 -5.08 -8.87 11.29
C GLY A 204 -5.98 -7.77 11.83
N MET A 205 -5.48 -6.53 11.80
CA MET A 205 -6.20 -5.34 12.24
C MET A 205 -6.89 -4.58 11.09
N ASP A 206 -6.68 -5.01 9.86
CA ASP A 206 -7.26 -4.37 8.68
C ASP A 206 -8.74 -4.70 8.54
N GLU A 207 -9.47 -3.83 7.84
CA GLU A 207 -10.80 -4.17 7.33
C GLU A 207 -10.70 -5.37 6.35
N PRO A 208 -11.76 -6.18 6.25
CA PRO A 208 -11.90 -7.20 5.20
C PRO A 208 -11.44 -6.69 3.84
N SER A 209 -10.45 -7.35 3.24
CA SER A 209 -9.95 -6.98 1.91
C SER A 209 -10.29 -8.02 0.85
N PRO A 210 -10.63 -7.61 -0.37
CA PRO A 210 -10.89 -8.56 -1.44
C PRO A 210 -9.62 -9.34 -1.82
N VAL A 211 -9.83 -10.57 -2.26
CA VAL A 211 -8.79 -11.50 -2.72
C VAL A 211 -8.90 -11.66 -4.22
N ASP A 212 -7.78 -11.44 -4.91
CA ASP A 212 -7.70 -11.56 -6.35
C ASP A 212 -7.75 -13.04 -6.77
N VAL A 213 -8.60 -13.33 -7.75
CA VAL A 213 -8.61 -14.64 -8.40
C VAL A 213 -7.57 -14.64 -9.51
N ILE A 214 -6.59 -15.54 -9.39
CA ILE A 214 -5.54 -15.75 -10.38
C ILE A 214 -5.67 -17.11 -11.05
N GLN A 215 -5.01 -17.31 -12.18
CA GLN A 215 -5.01 -18.60 -12.88
C GLN A 215 -3.69 -18.86 -13.59
N GLY A 216 -3.37 -20.13 -13.78
CA GLY A 216 -2.23 -20.59 -14.55
C GLY A 216 -2.51 -21.89 -15.28
N PRO A 217 -1.48 -22.52 -15.87
CA PRO A 217 -1.69 -23.73 -16.67
C PRO A 217 -2.20 -24.90 -15.83
N GLY A 218 -3.49 -25.18 -15.93
CA GLY A 218 -4.14 -26.30 -15.23
C GLY A 218 -4.49 -26.04 -13.77
N TRP A 219 -4.42 -24.79 -13.29
CA TRP A 219 -4.73 -24.45 -11.90
C TRP A 219 -5.41 -23.09 -11.78
N LYS A 220 -6.14 -22.92 -10.67
CA LYS A 220 -6.71 -21.63 -10.23
C LYS A 220 -6.02 -21.20 -8.94
N GLY A 221 -6.16 -19.93 -8.60
CA GLY A 221 -5.58 -19.44 -7.37
C GLY A 221 -6.29 -18.23 -6.80
N LEU A 222 -5.96 -17.97 -5.55
CA LEU A 222 -6.39 -16.82 -4.76
C LEU A 222 -5.13 -16.09 -4.31
N LEU A 223 -5.11 -14.77 -4.37
CA LEU A 223 -3.94 -13.96 -4.05
C LEU A 223 -4.37 -12.65 -3.40
N THR A 224 -3.73 -12.27 -2.29
CA THR A 224 -3.92 -10.94 -1.73
C THR A 224 -2.67 -10.51 -0.96
N THR A 225 -2.66 -9.24 -0.55
CA THR A 225 -1.69 -8.70 0.39
C THR A 225 -2.43 -7.97 1.50
N GLN A 226 -2.05 -8.19 2.76
CA GLN A 226 -2.68 -7.53 3.90
C GLN A 226 -1.62 -7.23 4.96
N THR A 227 -1.90 -6.28 5.86
CA THR A 227 -1.03 -6.03 7.00
C THR A 227 -0.91 -7.29 7.86
N CYS A 228 0.32 -7.58 8.28
CA CYS A 228 0.66 -8.77 9.05
C CYS A 228 1.63 -8.41 10.19
N GLY A 229 1.71 -9.34 11.13
CA GLY A 229 2.65 -9.25 12.23
C GLY A 229 4.07 -9.60 11.79
N VAL A 230 5.05 -8.81 12.22
CA VAL A 230 6.46 -9.08 11.95
C VAL A 230 7.21 -9.24 13.27
N GLY A 231 8.00 -10.29 13.37
CA GLY A 231 8.93 -10.50 14.48
C GLY A 231 10.20 -9.69 14.25
N ASP A 232 10.62 -8.93 15.25
CA ASP A 232 11.90 -8.25 15.28
C ASP A 232 12.74 -8.77 16.47
N PRO A 233 13.99 -9.22 16.26
CA PRO A 233 14.81 -9.77 17.34
C PRO A 233 15.14 -8.77 18.47
N GLU A 234 15.16 -7.47 18.18
CA GLU A 234 15.53 -6.43 19.15
C GLU A 234 14.31 -5.87 19.90
N THR A 235 13.21 -5.71 19.19
CA THR A 235 12.03 -4.95 19.63
C THR A 235 10.78 -5.82 19.85
N GLY A 236 10.85 -7.12 19.50
CA GLY A 236 9.77 -8.08 19.70
C GLY A 236 8.78 -8.14 18.54
N PHE A 237 7.57 -8.64 18.79
CA PHE A 237 6.56 -8.82 17.76
C PHE A 237 5.73 -7.56 17.53
N HIS A 238 5.65 -7.10 16.29
CA HIS A 238 4.87 -5.94 15.85
C HIS A 238 3.65 -6.42 15.08
N ALA A 239 2.45 -6.34 15.70
CA ALA A 239 1.21 -6.89 15.14
C ALA A 239 0.77 -6.25 13.79
N ALA A 240 1.29 -5.06 13.48
CA ALA A 240 1.14 -4.38 12.19
C ALA A 240 2.51 -3.94 11.66
N GLY A 241 3.50 -4.85 11.74
CA GLY A 241 4.89 -4.56 11.41
C GLY A 241 5.16 -4.51 9.91
N GLY A 242 4.32 -5.13 9.08
CA GLY A 242 4.57 -5.20 7.64
C GLY A 242 3.33 -5.55 6.83
N THR A 243 3.56 -5.74 5.53
CA THR A 243 2.58 -6.26 4.59
C THR A 243 3.04 -7.64 4.17
N CYS A 244 2.15 -8.63 4.24
CA CYS A 244 2.42 -9.99 3.80
C CYS A 244 1.55 -10.34 2.59
N LEU A 245 2.10 -11.18 1.72
CA LEU A 245 1.38 -11.80 0.62
C LEU A 245 0.91 -13.19 1.06
N MET A 246 -0.37 -13.45 0.80
CA MET A 246 -1.03 -14.73 1.04
C MET A 246 -1.60 -15.21 -0.29
N ALA A 247 -1.29 -16.44 -0.69
CA ALA A 247 -1.84 -17.02 -1.91
C ALA A 247 -2.14 -18.51 -1.78
N ILE A 248 -3.13 -18.97 -2.53
CA ILE A 248 -3.44 -20.38 -2.72
C ILE A 248 -3.34 -20.64 -4.21
N VAL A 249 -2.55 -21.63 -4.60
CA VAL A 249 -2.57 -22.19 -5.96
C VAL A 249 -3.12 -23.60 -5.86
N TYR A 250 -4.19 -23.90 -6.59
CA TYR A 250 -4.93 -25.14 -6.37
C TYR A 250 -5.44 -25.81 -7.65
N THR A 251 -5.52 -27.13 -7.56
CA THR A 251 -6.32 -28.03 -8.39
C THR A 251 -7.53 -28.52 -7.59
N ASP A 252 -8.23 -29.54 -8.09
CA ASP A 252 -9.40 -30.12 -7.41
C ASP A 252 -9.04 -30.83 -6.10
N SER A 253 -7.82 -31.37 -5.97
CA SER A 253 -7.38 -32.14 -4.79
C SER A 253 -6.10 -31.67 -4.12
N THR A 254 -5.37 -30.74 -4.74
CA THR A 254 -4.04 -30.32 -4.26
C THR A 254 -3.96 -28.81 -4.17
N GLN A 255 -3.44 -28.29 -3.05
CA GLN A 255 -3.30 -26.87 -2.76
C GLN A 255 -1.88 -26.55 -2.32
N LEU A 256 -1.32 -25.49 -2.87
CA LEU A 256 -0.06 -24.88 -2.44
C LEU A 256 -0.38 -23.53 -1.80
N LEU A 257 -0.10 -23.42 -0.51
CA LEU A 257 -0.31 -22.20 0.27
C LEU A 257 1.01 -21.44 0.32
N PHE A 258 0.98 -20.19 -0.10
CA PHE A 258 2.13 -19.27 -0.11
C PHE A 258 1.88 -18.18 0.91
N GLU A 259 2.82 -18.00 1.83
CA GLU A 259 2.78 -16.94 2.84
C GLU A 259 4.18 -16.32 2.98
N THR A 260 4.28 -15.01 2.81
CA THR A 260 5.51 -14.30 3.17
C THR A 260 5.47 -13.94 4.65
N VAL A 261 6.61 -14.05 5.33
CA VAL A 261 6.83 -13.51 6.67
C VAL A 261 7.92 -12.45 6.60
N GLY A 262 7.76 -11.37 7.38
CA GLY A 262 8.82 -10.38 7.58
C GLY A 262 8.60 -9.04 6.86
N TYR A 263 9.66 -8.25 6.77
CA TYR A 263 9.59 -6.86 6.27
C TYR A 263 9.70 -6.76 4.73
N TYR A 264 10.18 -7.80 4.07
CA TYR A 264 10.48 -7.76 2.64
C TYR A 264 9.23 -7.76 1.76
N GLN A 265 9.23 -6.90 0.73
CA GLN A 265 8.03 -6.55 -0.03
C GLN A 265 8.15 -6.69 -1.56
N ASN A 266 9.08 -7.50 -2.08
CA ASN A 266 9.17 -7.72 -3.53
C ASN A 266 8.09 -8.71 -4.02
N PHE A 267 6.84 -8.28 -3.99
CA PHE A 267 5.70 -9.11 -4.38
C PHE A 267 5.65 -9.41 -5.88
N GLU A 268 6.36 -8.66 -6.72
CA GLU A 268 6.51 -9.00 -8.14
C GLU A 268 7.27 -10.33 -8.29
N THR A 269 8.40 -10.48 -7.60
CA THR A 269 9.19 -11.72 -7.59
C THR A 269 8.35 -12.87 -7.06
N ILE A 270 7.61 -12.66 -5.97
CA ILE A 270 6.74 -13.70 -5.41
C ILE A 270 5.61 -14.08 -6.36
N GLY A 271 4.96 -13.10 -6.97
CA GLY A 271 3.96 -13.34 -8.00
C GLY A 271 4.53 -14.12 -9.19
N ALA A 272 5.79 -13.88 -9.57
CA ALA A 272 6.46 -14.64 -10.62
C ALA A 272 6.73 -16.09 -10.20
N ILE A 273 7.14 -16.34 -8.94
CA ILE A 273 7.27 -17.70 -8.38
C ILE A 273 5.91 -18.41 -8.44
N ILE A 274 4.85 -17.79 -7.92
CA ILE A 274 3.49 -18.34 -7.88
C ILE A 274 2.99 -18.67 -9.30
N ARG A 275 3.10 -17.74 -10.25
CA ARG A 275 2.67 -17.96 -11.65
C ARG A 275 3.48 -19.02 -12.38
N SER A 276 4.68 -19.33 -11.90
CA SER A 276 5.52 -20.37 -12.48
C SER A 276 5.13 -21.79 -12.04
N VAL A 277 4.24 -21.93 -11.06
CA VAL A 277 3.77 -23.23 -10.56
C VAL A 277 3.20 -24.07 -11.69
N ARG A 278 3.57 -25.34 -11.72
CA ARG A 278 2.99 -26.39 -12.55
C ARG A 278 2.71 -27.60 -11.67
N PHE A 279 1.51 -28.15 -11.76
CA PHE A 279 1.21 -29.45 -11.19
C PHE A 279 1.53 -30.54 -12.21
N ASP A 280 1.91 -31.72 -11.73
CA ASP A 280 2.09 -32.88 -12.58
C ASP A 280 0.74 -33.39 -13.10
N ALA A 281 0.75 -34.13 -14.21
CA ALA A 281 -0.48 -34.62 -14.83
C ALA A 281 -1.23 -35.59 -13.89
N GLY A 282 -2.52 -35.34 -13.68
CA GLY A 282 -3.39 -36.18 -12.83
C GLY A 282 -3.58 -35.69 -11.39
N GLN A 283 -3.10 -34.49 -11.07
CA GLN A 283 -3.32 -33.75 -9.82
C GLN A 283 -4.48 -32.76 -9.92
#